data_AF-A0AAW6PBB1-F1
#
_entry.id   AF-A0AAW6PBB1-F1
#
_cell.length_a   1.000
_cell.length_b   1.000
_cell.length_c   1.000
_cell.angle_alpha   90.00
_cell.angle_beta   90.00
_cell.angle_gamma   90.00
#
_symmetry.space_group_name_H-M   'P 1'
#
loop_
_entity.id
_entity.type
_entity.pdbx_description
1 polymer ?
#
loop_
_entity_poly.entity_id
_entity_poly.type
_entity_poly.pdbx_seq_one_letter_code
_entity_poly.pdbx_strand_id
1 'polypeptide(L)'
;MPTPLRPQEIYLLERFSSKEYYQQMQDAWAAMLKHVEDCLQRFMRQLPTDYRKRGLPMQPDIVWGDTVLPNFRETMIYVDRGFISLTHGDHSGLLGAIGVQGDLRGVKDYWSGWLDEVEPGAEKQYWNLIGRASHFASNIPATADSYWDKGNLSTRFNPSVRGPLDPPSVWPGYRLNSQVQVRTGEPVPQTGVYLPNLDDSCAQFLIASQHFTTYPRNAPETRVGLSPSGFQCASKQPTLWTLVERIPGETVPFEEGLGPLPVPPVYAGQPCPRAGFWFTLAQHDSRRHFQQGEIFPEVPRGLAKGHVLWLWDEEQDGA
;
A
#
# COMPACT_ATOMS: atom_id res chain seq x y z
N MET A 1 -7.03 23.77 -14.05
CA MET A 1 -7.40 24.16 -12.67
C MET A 1 -6.36 23.62 -11.72
N PRO A 2 -6.04 24.26 -10.58
CA PRO A 2 -5.12 23.67 -9.61
C PRO A 2 -5.66 22.31 -9.12
N THR A 3 -4.75 21.38 -8.81
CA THR A 3 -5.13 20.07 -8.26
C THR A 3 -6.05 20.24 -7.04
N PRO A 4 -7.21 19.57 -7.01
CA PRO A 4 -8.14 19.70 -5.89
C PRO A 4 -7.60 19.00 -4.65
N LEU A 5 -7.92 19.56 -3.48
CA LEU A 5 -7.65 18.93 -2.19
C LEU A 5 -8.64 17.76 -2.00
N ARG A 6 -8.14 16.52 -1.92
CA ARG A 6 -8.96 15.29 -1.84
C ARG A 6 -8.75 14.56 -0.52
N PRO A 7 -9.76 14.49 0.37
CA PRO A 7 -9.64 13.84 1.68
C PRO A 7 -9.19 12.38 1.62
N GLN A 8 -9.69 11.58 0.66
CA GLN A 8 -9.24 10.20 0.48
C GLN A 8 -7.73 10.09 0.20
N GLU A 9 -7.18 10.92 -0.69
CA GLU A 9 -5.75 10.87 -1.02
C GLU A 9 -4.90 11.22 0.20
N ILE A 10 -5.29 12.25 0.93
CA ILE A 10 -4.57 12.72 2.11
C ILE A 10 -4.63 11.67 3.22
N TYR A 11 -5.81 11.10 3.49
CA TYR A 11 -6.00 10.04 4.47
C TYR A 11 -5.13 8.81 4.16
N LEU A 12 -5.06 8.40 2.89
CA LEU A 12 -4.23 7.27 2.48
C LEU A 12 -2.74 7.57 2.63
N LEU A 13 -2.29 8.78 2.29
CA LEU A 13 -0.90 9.20 2.51
C LEU A 13 -0.53 9.20 3.99
N GLU A 14 -1.40 9.73 4.85
CA GLU A 14 -1.22 9.69 6.31
C GLU A 14 -1.19 8.25 6.85
N ARG A 15 -2.07 7.38 6.32
CA ARG A 15 -2.09 5.96 6.68
C ARG A 15 -0.79 5.27 6.26
N PHE A 16 -0.37 5.42 5.00
CA PHE A 16 0.81 4.74 4.46
C PHE A 16 2.14 5.28 5.00
N SER A 17 2.16 6.48 5.57
CA SER A 17 3.32 7.03 6.29
C SER A 17 3.28 6.82 7.81
N SER A 18 2.21 6.20 8.35
CA SER A 18 2.06 5.97 9.80
C SER A 18 2.94 4.82 10.31
N LYS A 19 3.34 4.92 11.58
CA LYS A 19 4.04 3.83 12.28
C LYS A 19 3.17 2.60 12.44
N GLU A 20 1.85 2.76 12.60
CA GLU A 20 0.90 1.66 12.74
C GLU A 20 0.84 0.81 11.46
N TYR A 21 0.83 1.47 10.29
CA TYR A 21 0.87 0.77 9.00
C TYR A 21 2.24 0.12 8.76
N TYR A 22 3.33 0.78 9.16
CA TYR A 22 4.68 0.22 9.11
C TYR A 22 4.83 -1.04 9.99
N GLN A 23 4.26 -1.02 11.20
CA GLN A 23 4.29 -2.16 12.13
C GLN A 23 3.68 -3.42 11.49
N GLN A 24 2.61 -3.29 10.70
CA GLN A 24 2.00 -4.44 10.01
C GLN A 24 2.98 -5.13 9.05
N MET A 25 3.83 -4.36 8.37
CA MET A 25 4.91 -4.88 7.54
C MET A 25 5.98 -5.56 8.41
N GLN A 26 6.42 -4.91 9.48
CA GLN A 26 7.45 -5.40 10.40
C GLN A 26 7.05 -6.73 11.03
N ASP A 27 5.84 -6.83 11.57
CA ASP A 27 5.31 -8.05 12.19
C ASP A 27 5.27 -9.21 11.20
N ALA A 28 4.81 -8.93 9.97
CA ALA A 28 4.74 -9.95 8.92
C ALA A 28 6.14 -10.43 8.50
N TRP A 29 7.12 -9.52 8.37
CA TRP A 29 8.50 -9.86 8.05
C TRP A 29 9.18 -10.65 9.17
N ALA A 30 9.01 -10.23 10.43
CA ALA A 30 9.55 -10.94 11.59
C ALA A 30 8.97 -12.35 11.72
N ALA A 31 7.66 -12.50 11.53
CA ALA A 31 7.00 -13.80 11.55
C ALA A 31 7.48 -14.70 10.39
N MET A 32 7.67 -14.12 9.20
CA MET A 32 8.24 -14.83 8.04
C MET A 32 9.66 -15.33 8.34
N LEU A 33 10.54 -14.44 8.80
CA LEU A 33 11.93 -14.76 9.08
C LEU A 33 12.04 -15.88 10.12
N LYS A 34 11.31 -15.74 11.24
CA LYS A 34 11.25 -16.77 12.27
C LYS A 34 10.79 -18.12 11.72
N HIS A 35 9.73 -18.14 10.91
CA HIS A 35 9.19 -19.37 10.32
C HIS A 35 10.23 -20.11 9.46
N VAL A 36 10.94 -19.38 8.60
CA VAL A 36 11.97 -19.98 7.72
C VAL A 36 13.19 -20.45 8.52
N GLU A 37 13.62 -19.68 9.52
CA GLU A 37 14.73 -20.08 10.40
C GLU A 37 14.40 -21.33 11.23
N ASP A 38 13.20 -21.40 11.80
CA ASP A 38 12.71 -22.57 12.54
C ASP A 38 12.65 -23.80 11.63
N CYS A 39 12.19 -23.63 10.37
CA CYS A 39 12.18 -24.71 9.38
C CYS A 39 13.60 -25.17 9.03
N LEU A 40 14.54 -24.24 8.78
CA LEU A 40 15.91 -24.60 8.45
C LEU A 40 16.57 -25.34 9.62
N GLN A 41 16.36 -24.87 10.85
CA GLN A 41 16.90 -25.54 12.04
C GLN A 41 16.36 -26.98 12.17
N ARG A 42 15.06 -27.19 11.93
CA ARG A 42 14.45 -28.53 11.96
C ARG A 42 14.97 -29.42 10.83
N PHE A 43 15.06 -28.90 9.61
CA PHE A 43 15.62 -29.61 8.46
C PHE A 43 17.05 -30.11 8.76
N MET A 44 17.90 -29.25 9.34
CA MET A 44 19.29 -29.59 9.67
C MET A 44 19.43 -30.61 10.80
N ARG A 45 18.44 -30.77 11.67
CA ARG A 45 18.44 -31.80 12.71
C ARG A 45 18.15 -33.20 12.15
N GLN A 46 17.45 -33.29 11.02
CA GLN A 46 17.02 -34.56 10.42
C GLN A 46 17.19 -34.50 8.90
N LEU A 47 18.43 -34.61 8.45
CA LEU A 47 18.75 -34.56 7.03
C LEU A 47 18.28 -35.83 6.31
N PRO A 48 17.64 -35.70 5.13
CA PRO A 48 17.38 -36.83 4.25
C PRO A 48 18.68 -37.58 3.90
N THR A 49 18.62 -38.90 3.77
CA THR A 49 19.81 -39.74 3.50
C THR A 49 20.49 -39.42 2.15
N ASP A 50 19.73 -38.90 1.19
CA ASP A 50 20.20 -38.50 -0.13
C ASP A 50 20.64 -37.03 -0.18
N TYR A 51 20.52 -36.28 0.91
CA TYR A 51 20.58 -34.82 0.93
C TYR A 51 21.80 -34.23 0.20
N ARG A 52 23.01 -34.65 0.56
CA ARG A 52 24.26 -34.13 -0.03
C ARG A 52 24.49 -34.56 -1.48
N LYS A 53 23.67 -35.47 -2.01
CA LYS A 53 23.68 -35.89 -3.42
C LYS A 53 22.74 -35.04 -4.28
N ARG A 54 21.83 -34.26 -3.66
CA ARG A 54 20.93 -33.36 -4.37
C ARG A 54 21.73 -32.21 -4.98
N GLY A 55 21.22 -31.65 -6.08
CA GLY A 55 21.81 -30.46 -6.69
C GLY A 55 21.85 -29.29 -5.70
N LEU A 56 22.81 -28.36 -5.87
CA LEU A 56 22.97 -27.20 -4.99
C LEU A 56 21.66 -26.43 -4.72
N PRO A 57 20.77 -26.18 -5.70
CA PRO A 57 19.48 -25.52 -5.44
C PRO A 57 18.57 -26.22 -4.44
N MET A 58 18.76 -27.53 -4.22
CA MET A 58 17.99 -28.37 -3.30
C MET A 58 18.71 -28.59 -1.96
N GLN A 59 19.81 -27.86 -1.71
CA GLN A 59 20.52 -27.86 -0.44
C GLN A 59 20.27 -26.53 0.30
N PRO A 60 19.18 -26.40 1.09
CA PRO A 60 18.79 -25.15 1.72
C PRO A 60 19.81 -24.64 2.75
N ASP A 61 20.67 -25.47 3.34
CA ASP A 61 21.73 -24.95 4.20
C ASP A 61 22.72 -24.04 3.45
N ILE A 62 23.03 -24.39 2.21
CA ILE A 62 23.90 -23.58 1.36
C ILE A 62 23.11 -22.41 0.77
N VAL A 63 22.00 -22.69 0.08
CA VAL A 63 21.28 -21.66 -0.65
C VAL A 63 20.54 -20.70 0.29
N TRP A 64 19.73 -21.25 1.19
CA TRP A 64 18.96 -20.44 2.13
C TRP A 64 19.77 -20.00 3.33
N GLY A 65 20.60 -20.89 3.89
CA GLY A 65 21.43 -20.59 5.06
C GLY A 65 22.54 -19.56 4.78
N ASP A 66 23.26 -19.67 3.66
CA ASP A 66 24.39 -18.78 3.36
C ASP A 66 24.03 -17.58 2.47
N THR A 67 22.90 -17.61 1.76
CA THR A 67 22.51 -16.50 0.84
C THR A 67 21.21 -15.82 1.24
N VAL A 68 20.09 -16.54 1.33
CA VAL A 68 18.76 -15.92 1.52
C VAL A 68 18.58 -15.37 2.93
N LEU A 69 18.80 -16.18 3.97
CA LEU A 69 18.56 -15.79 5.36
C LEU A 69 19.46 -14.66 5.86
N PRO A 70 20.77 -14.58 5.49
CA PRO A 70 21.58 -13.41 5.81
C PRO A 70 20.99 -12.11 5.27
N ASN A 71 20.52 -12.09 4.03
CA ASN A 71 19.86 -10.92 3.44
C ASN A 71 18.55 -10.58 4.18
N PHE A 72 17.73 -11.59 4.48
CA PHE A 72 16.46 -11.36 5.21
C PHE A 72 16.68 -10.81 6.62
N ARG A 73 17.73 -11.27 7.32
CA ARG A 73 18.15 -10.74 8.63
C ARG A 73 18.64 -9.31 8.50
N GLU A 74 19.42 -9.00 7.47
CA GLU A 74 19.87 -7.64 7.20
C GLU A 74 18.66 -6.70 6.97
N THR A 75 17.70 -7.11 6.13
CA THR A 75 16.45 -6.39 5.93
C THR A 75 15.68 -6.20 7.25
N MET A 76 15.60 -7.23 8.11
CA MET A 76 14.96 -7.10 9.43
C MET A 76 15.61 -6.01 10.29
N ILE A 77 16.95 -5.91 10.29
CA ILE A 77 17.67 -4.85 11.01
C ILE A 77 17.26 -3.46 10.51
N TYR A 78 17.17 -3.26 9.20
CA TYR A 78 16.73 -1.98 8.64
C TYR A 78 15.26 -1.67 8.93
N VAL A 79 14.39 -2.68 8.89
CA VAL A 79 12.98 -2.55 9.24
C VAL A 79 12.81 -2.17 10.72
N ASP A 80 13.52 -2.83 11.63
CA ASP A 80 13.49 -2.50 13.06
C ASP A 80 13.98 -1.07 13.34
N ARG A 81 15.11 -0.69 12.74
CA ARG A 81 15.63 0.67 12.85
C ARG A 81 14.64 1.70 12.30
N GLY A 82 14.02 1.40 11.16
CA GLY A 82 13.01 2.25 10.54
C GLY A 82 11.79 2.46 11.44
N PHE A 83 11.29 1.39 12.06
CA PHE A 83 10.21 1.50 13.03
C PHE A 83 10.60 2.36 14.25
N ILE A 84 11.79 2.13 14.81
CA ILE A 84 12.30 2.94 15.93
C ILE A 84 12.38 4.42 15.55
N SER A 85 12.92 4.77 14.38
CA SER A 85 12.93 6.14 13.87
C SER A 85 11.52 6.74 13.82
N LEU A 86 10.55 6.01 13.28
CA LEU A 86 9.16 6.46 13.22
C LEU A 86 8.54 6.73 14.60
N THR A 87 8.86 5.91 15.61
CA THR A 87 8.38 6.17 16.98
C THR A 87 8.92 7.48 17.58
N HIS A 88 10.03 7.99 17.07
CA HIS A 88 10.64 9.27 17.46
C HIS A 88 10.28 10.42 16.51
N GLY A 89 9.34 10.21 15.58
CA GLY A 89 8.91 11.21 14.60
C GLY A 89 9.85 11.38 13.40
N ASP A 90 10.89 10.55 13.29
CA ASP A 90 11.78 10.53 12.13
C ASP A 90 11.21 9.65 11.01
N HIS A 91 10.64 10.30 10.01
CA HIS A 91 9.98 9.63 8.89
C HIS A 91 10.95 9.14 7.81
N SER A 92 12.27 9.40 7.93
CA SER A 92 13.25 8.71 7.08
C SER A 92 13.24 7.19 7.31
N GLY A 93 12.76 6.75 8.49
CA GLY A 93 12.57 5.33 8.82
C GLY A 93 11.66 4.56 7.87
N LEU A 94 10.77 5.24 7.12
CA LEU A 94 9.95 4.61 6.07
C LEU A 94 10.82 3.91 5.00
N LEU A 95 12.03 4.41 4.75
CA LEU A 95 12.95 3.84 3.76
C LEU A 95 13.47 2.45 4.14
N GLY A 96 13.34 2.03 5.41
CA GLY A 96 13.62 0.64 5.82
C GLY A 96 12.75 -0.39 5.12
N ALA A 97 11.59 0.01 4.57
CA ALA A 97 10.69 -0.88 3.82
C ALA A 97 11.22 -1.27 2.42
N ILE A 98 12.26 -0.58 1.89
CA ILE A 98 12.79 -0.84 0.54
C ILE A 98 13.36 -2.27 0.44
N GLY A 99 14.05 -2.74 1.49
CA GLY A 99 14.65 -4.08 1.53
C GLY A 99 13.63 -5.20 1.33
N VAL A 100 12.45 -5.08 1.93
CA VAL A 100 11.35 -6.07 1.84
C VAL A 100 10.94 -6.33 0.39
N GLN A 101 10.84 -5.29 -0.44
CA GLN A 101 10.51 -5.43 -1.87
C GLN A 101 11.65 -6.03 -2.69
N GLY A 102 12.88 -5.64 -2.37
CA GLY A 102 14.09 -6.16 -3.03
C GLY A 102 14.25 -7.66 -2.78
N ASP A 103 14.14 -8.07 -1.53
CA ASP A 103 14.29 -9.45 -1.09
C ASP A 103 13.19 -10.36 -1.65
N LEU A 104 11.93 -9.92 -1.67
CA LEU A 104 10.86 -10.69 -2.33
C LEU A 104 11.15 -10.90 -3.83
N ARG A 105 11.75 -9.93 -4.51
CA ARG A 105 12.10 -10.08 -5.93
C ARG A 105 13.21 -11.09 -6.10
N GLY A 106 14.28 -10.98 -5.30
CA GLY A 106 15.44 -11.86 -5.37
C GLY A 106 15.13 -13.30 -4.96
N VAL A 107 14.25 -13.51 -3.97
CA VAL A 107 14.01 -14.86 -3.45
C VAL A 107 13.32 -15.79 -4.44
N LYS A 108 12.67 -15.24 -5.49
CA LYS A 108 11.99 -16.03 -6.53
C LYS A 108 12.92 -16.92 -7.35
N ASP A 109 14.23 -16.65 -7.32
CA ASP A 109 15.23 -17.47 -8.00
C ASP A 109 15.65 -18.71 -7.18
N TYR A 110 15.19 -18.82 -5.93
CA TYR A 110 15.52 -19.94 -5.04
C TYR A 110 14.32 -20.85 -4.80
N TRP A 111 14.57 -22.16 -4.82
CA TRP A 111 13.54 -23.16 -4.57
C TRP A 111 13.17 -23.21 -3.08
N SER A 112 11.91 -22.97 -2.75
CA SER A 112 11.34 -22.99 -1.39
C SER A 112 10.68 -24.31 -0.99
N GLY A 113 10.58 -25.29 -1.90
CA GLY A 113 9.83 -26.53 -1.66
C GLY A 113 10.40 -27.41 -0.54
N TRP A 114 11.66 -27.20 -0.13
CA TRP A 114 12.26 -27.87 1.03
C TRP A 114 11.53 -27.56 2.34
N LEU A 115 10.82 -26.42 2.43
CA LEU A 115 9.99 -26.08 3.58
C LEU A 115 8.91 -27.16 3.81
N ASP A 116 8.27 -27.62 2.74
CA ASP A 116 7.25 -28.67 2.82
C ASP A 116 7.83 -30.06 3.12
N GLU A 117 9.14 -30.28 2.91
CA GLU A 117 9.82 -31.48 3.42
C GLU A 117 9.95 -31.47 4.95
N VAL A 118 9.95 -30.29 5.58
CA VAL A 118 9.98 -30.16 7.04
C VAL A 118 8.59 -30.39 7.64
N GLU A 119 7.58 -29.76 7.03
CA GLU A 119 6.19 -29.84 7.48
C GLU A 119 5.24 -29.47 6.33
N PRO A 120 4.23 -30.31 6.02
CA PRO A 120 3.27 -30.00 4.96
C PRO A 120 2.59 -28.64 5.15
N GLY A 121 2.72 -27.74 4.16
CA GLY A 121 2.12 -26.42 4.17
C GLY A 121 3.03 -25.30 4.71
N ALA A 122 4.24 -25.62 5.15
CA ALA A 122 5.23 -24.64 5.57
C ALA A 122 5.65 -23.70 4.42
N GLU A 123 5.71 -24.18 3.18
CA GLU A 123 5.99 -23.32 2.02
C GLU A 123 4.85 -22.31 1.79
N LYS A 124 3.59 -22.76 1.89
CA LYS A 124 2.42 -21.88 1.76
C LYS A 124 2.39 -20.82 2.86
N GLN A 125 2.71 -21.19 4.10
CA GLN A 125 2.80 -20.23 5.21
C GLN A 125 3.88 -19.19 4.96
N TYR A 126 5.06 -19.60 4.48
CA TYR A 126 6.13 -18.69 4.08
C TYR A 126 5.64 -17.67 3.02
N TRP A 127 5.04 -18.14 1.93
CA TRP A 127 4.55 -17.26 0.85
C TRP A 127 3.43 -16.31 1.31
N ASN A 128 2.56 -16.76 2.23
CA ASN A 128 1.55 -15.90 2.83
C ASN A 128 2.17 -14.77 3.68
N LEU A 129 3.16 -15.09 4.50
CA LEU A 129 3.80 -14.11 5.39
C LEU A 129 4.64 -13.10 4.60
N ILE A 130 5.49 -13.55 3.67
CA ILE A 130 6.28 -12.65 2.84
C ILE A 130 5.39 -11.82 1.89
N GLY A 131 4.31 -12.41 1.38
CA GLY A 131 3.30 -11.71 0.59
C GLY A 131 2.60 -10.62 1.38
N ARG A 132 2.25 -10.88 2.64
CA ARG A 132 1.69 -9.88 3.55
C ARG A 132 2.68 -8.74 3.83
N ALA A 133 3.94 -9.05 4.14
CA ALA A 133 4.96 -8.01 4.34
C ALA A 133 5.12 -7.14 3.08
N SER A 134 5.21 -7.78 1.91
CA SER A 134 5.30 -7.08 0.63
C SER A 134 4.08 -6.21 0.32
N HIS A 135 2.87 -6.65 0.68
CA HIS A 135 1.67 -5.86 0.50
C HIS A 135 1.79 -4.48 1.16
N PHE A 136 2.14 -4.44 2.45
CA PHE A 136 2.35 -3.20 3.19
C PHE A 136 3.57 -2.43 2.63
N ALA A 137 4.68 -3.12 2.40
CA ALA A 137 5.90 -2.55 1.85
C ALA A 137 5.74 -1.97 0.44
N SER A 138 4.68 -2.29 -0.31
CA SER A 138 4.50 -1.73 -1.65
C SER A 138 4.00 -0.27 -1.62
N ASN A 139 3.27 0.11 -0.56
CA ASN A 139 2.71 1.45 -0.40
C ASN A 139 3.67 2.41 0.34
N ILE A 140 4.52 1.88 1.22
CA ILE A 140 5.42 2.67 2.08
C ILE A 140 6.48 3.43 1.26
N PRO A 141 7.36 2.78 0.45
CA PRO A 141 8.36 3.48 -0.36
C PRO A 141 7.73 4.41 -1.41
N ALA A 142 6.61 4.01 -2.03
CA ALA A 142 5.89 4.89 -2.95
C ALA A 142 5.46 6.21 -2.29
N THR A 143 5.06 6.14 -1.01
CA THR A 143 4.72 7.30 -0.18
C THR A 143 5.97 8.07 0.27
N ALA A 144 6.99 7.38 0.76
CA ALA A 144 8.24 7.99 1.22
C ALA A 144 9.03 8.70 0.11
N ASP A 145 8.91 8.20 -1.14
CA ASP A 145 9.54 8.77 -2.33
C ASP A 145 8.67 9.72 -3.13
N SER A 146 7.47 10.04 -2.64
CA SER A 146 6.57 11.02 -3.27
C SER A 146 6.26 10.64 -4.74
N TYR A 147 5.99 9.35 -4.98
CA TYR A 147 5.92 8.77 -6.32
C TYR A 147 4.47 8.51 -6.79
N TRP A 148 3.45 9.03 -6.11
CA TRP A 148 2.07 8.72 -6.48
C TRP A 148 1.67 9.41 -7.78
N ASP A 149 1.07 8.66 -8.72
CA ASP A 149 0.42 9.24 -9.89
C ASP A 149 -1.02 9.62 -9.54
N LYS A 150 -1.52 10.70 -10.17
CA LYS A 150 -2.88 11.21 -9.97
C LYS A 150 -3.92 10.09 -10.05
N GLY A 151 -4.81 9.98 -9.08
CA GLY A 151 -5.85 8.95 -9.08
C GLY A 151 -5.44 7.63 -8.44
N ASN A 152 -4.16 7.29 -8.27
CA ASN A 152 -3.80 6.01 -7.62
C ASN A 152 -4.31 5.88 -6.19
N LEU A 153 -4.48 7.01 -5.50
CA LEU A 153 -5.06 7.10 -4.16
C LEU A 153 -6.49 7.67 -4.16
N SER A 154 -7.10 7.86 -5.33
CA SER A 154 -8.47 8.36 -5.50
C SER A 154 -9.24 7.61 -6.59
N THR A 155 -9.43 8.20 -7.77
CA THR A 155 -10.31 7.71 -8.86
C THR A 155 -9.89 6.37 -9.45
N ARG A 156 -8.62 6.00 -9.30
CA ARG A 156 -8.01 4.77 -9.82
C ARG A 156 -7.49 3.92 -8.66
N PHE A 157 -8.04 4.09 -7.46
CA PHE A 157 -7.69 3.27 -6.31
C PHE A 157 -8.04 1.81 -6.60
N ASN A 158 -7.05 0.93 -6.43
CA ASN A 158 -7.22 -0.50 -6.66
C ASN A 158 -6.97 -1.26 -5.36
N PRO A 159 -8.02 -1.78 -4.69
CA PRO A 159 -7.87 -2.45 -3.41
C PRO A 159 -7.08 -3.76 -3.51
N SER A 160 -7.06 -4.40 -4.69
CA SER A 160 -6.27 -5.62 -4.91
C SER A 160 -4.76 -5.35 -4.88
N VAL A 161 -4.35 -4.12 -5.19
CA VAL A 161 -2.94 -3.70 -5.21
C VAL A 161 -2.56 -2.93 -3.94
N ARG A 162 -3.46 -2.08 -3.45
CA ARG A 162 -3.19 -1.15 -2.34
C ARG A 162 -3.69 -1.63 -0.98
N GLY A 163 -4.45 -2.71 -0.96
CA GLY A 163 -5.19 -3.14 0.23
C GLY A 163 -6.54 -2.46 0.30
N PRO A 164 -7.39 -2.89 1.24
CA PRO A 164 -8.69 -2.28 1.42
C PRO A 164 -8.57 -0.77 1.68
N LEU A 165 -9.56 -0.02 1.17
CA LEU A 165 -9.62 1.43 1.40
C LEU A 165 -9.78 1.73 2.90
N ASP A 166 -10.59 0.92 3.59
CA ASP A 166 -10.96 1.08 5.01
C ASP A 166 -11.24 2.54 5.39
N PRO A 167 -12.20 3.19 4.71
CA PRO A 167 -12.43 4.60 4.95
C PRO A 167 -13.01 4.84 6.35
N PRO A 168 -12.73 5.98 6.98
CA PRO A 168 -13.38 6.36 8.22
C PRO A 168 -14.89 6.60 7.98
N SER A 169 -15.69 6.53 9.04
CA SER A 169 -17.13 6.83 8.96
C SER A 169 -17.40 8.28 8.53
N VAL A 170 -16.48 9.18 8.83
CA VAL A 170 -16.44 10.57 8.37
C VAL A 170 -15.00 10.93 8.01
N TRP A 171 -14.80 11.62 6.89
CA TRP A 171 -13.46 12.00 6.47
C TRP A 171 -12.99 13.22 7.27
N PRO A 172 -11.70 13.32 7.61
CA PRO A 172 -11.17 14.54 8.19
C PRO A 172 -11.32 15.73 7.24
N GLY A 173 -11.61 16.91 7.78
CA GLY A 173 -11.49 18.17 7.07
C GLY A 173 -10.02 18.57 6.92
N TYR A 174 -9.66 19.10 5.76
CA TYR A 174 -8.29 19.51 5.44
C TYR A 174 -8.26 20.92 4.86
N ARG A 175 -7.16 21.63 5.11
CA ARG A 175 -6.87 22.93 4.47
C ARG A 175 -5.41 23.01 4.02
N LEU A 176 -5.16 23.94 3.11
CA LEU A 176 -3.81 24.36 2.75
C LEU A 176 -3.26 25.34 3.80
N ASN A 177 -2.11 25.01 4.36
CA ASN A 177 -1.36 25.92 5.21
C ASN A 177 -0.42 26.78 4.34
N SER A 178 -0.88 27.98 3.98
CA SER A 178 -0.10 28.92 3.16
C SER A 178 1.16 29.45 3.84
N GLN A 179 1.36 29.21 5.15
CA GLN A 179 2.58 29.59 5.86
C GLN A 179 3.72 28.58 5.65
N VAL A 180 3.41 27.36 5.19
CA VAL A 180 4.40 26.32 4.92
C VAL A 180 4.33 25.92 3.45
N GLN A 181 5.25 26.49 2.67
CA GLN A 181 5.38 26.22 1.24
C GLN A 181 6.83 25.91 0.89
N VAL A 182 7.04 25.13 -0.16
CA VAL A 182 8.38 24.78 -0.67
C VAL A 182 8.34 24.64 -2.19
N ARG A 183 9.33 25.21 -2.88
CA ARG A 183 9.45 25.03 -4.34
C ARG A 183 10.22 23.76 -4.63
N THR A 184 9.91 23.14 -5.77
CA THR A 184 10.74 22.06 -6.31
C THR A 184 12.23 22.43 -6.27
N GLY A 185 13.06 21.53 -5.76
CA GLY A 185 14.50 21.72 -5.61
C GLY A 185 14.96 22.36 -4.30
N GLU A 186 14.04 22.90 -3.48
CA GLU A 186 14.36 23.43 -2.15
C GLU A 186 14.26 22.34 -1.07
N PRO A 187 15.07 22.39 0.01
CA PRO A 187 14.96 21.45 1.13
C PRO A 187 13.56 21.45 1.74
N VAL A 188 12.97 20.27 1.92
CA VAL A 188 11.63 20.16 2.51
C VAL A 188 11.67 20.65 3.97
N PRO A 189 10.89 21.68 4.35
CA PRO A 189 11.00 22.31 5.66
C PRO A 189 10.35 21.49 6.78
N GLN A 190 9.29 20.74 6.45
CA GLN A 190 8.49 20.00 7.43
C GLN A 190 7.99 18.69 6.80
N THR A 191 7.91 17.64 7.61
CA THR A 191 7.35 16.37 7.18
C THR A 191 5.82 16.46 7.15
N GLY A 192 5.19 16.02 6.07
CA GLY A 192 3.74 16.01 5.98
C GLY A 192 3.22 15.75 4.57
N VAL A 193 1.91 15.86 4.40
CA VAL A 193 1.27 15.82 3.08
C VAL A 193 1.30 17.21 2.47
N TYR A 194 1.71 17.30 1.20
CA TYR A 194 1.76 18.54 0.45
C TYR A 194 0.93 18.43 -0.82
N LEU A 195 0.23 19.51 -1.18
CA LEU A 195 -0.51 19.63 -2.42
C LEU A 195 0.30 20.47 -3.43
N PRO A 196 0.50 20.00 -4.67
CA PRO A 196 1.18 20.77 -5.69
C PRO A 196 0.25 21.84 -6.28
N ASN A 197 0.77 23.04 -6.52
CA ASN A 197 0.07 24.07 -7.28
C ASN A 197 0.24 23.86 -8.79
N LEU A 198 -0.28 22.74 -9.29
CA LEU A 198 -0.29 22.40 -10.72
C LEU A 198 -1.57 21.59 -11.01
N ASP A 199 -2.11 21.68 -12.23
CA ASP A 199 -3.20 20.79 -12.66
C ASP A 199 -2.67 19.36 -12.87
N ASP A 200 -3.59 18.41 -13.01
CA ASP A 200 -3.33 17.03 -13.40
C ASP A 200 -2.27 16.31 -12.56
N SER A 201 -2.15 16.69 -11.28
CA SER A 201 -1.27 16.09 -10.28
C SER A 201 -2.08 15.61 -9.07
N CYS A 202 -1.41 15.22 -7.99
CA CYS A 202 -2.03 14.78 -6.74
C CYS A 202 -1.13 15.10 -5.54
N ALA A 203 -1.71 15.03 -4.34
CA ALA A 203 -0.97 15.22 -3.09
C ALA A 203 0.16 14.19 -2.94
N GLN A 204 1.24 14.59 -2.27
CA GLN A 204 2.37 13.71 -1.95
C GLN A 204 2.75 13.83 -0.48
N PHE A 205 3.31 12.78 0.10
CA PHE A 205 3.98 12.86 1.39
C PHE A 205 5.43 13.28 1.16
N LEU A 206 5.86 14.37 1.81
CA LEU A 206 7.24 14.85 1.77
C LEU A 206 7.86 14.69 3.16
N ILE A 207 9.10 14.19 3.21
CA ILE A 207 9.85 14.03 4.46
C ILE A 207 10.79 15.22 4.61
N ALA A 208 10.79 15.87 5.78
CA ALA A 208 11.65 17.01 6.08
C ALA A 208 13.13 16.68 5.85
N SER A 209 13.86 17.64 5.29
CA SER A 209 15.28 17.47 4.98
C SER A 209 16.14 17.24 6.22
N GLN A 210 15.72 17.72 7.40
CA GLN A 210 16.46 17.54 8.65
C GLN A 210 16.62 16.07 9.08
N HIS A 211 15.77 15.18 8.55
CA HIS A 211 15.87 13.74 8.80
C HIS A 211 17.00 13.07 7.99
N PHE A 212 17.64 13.79 7.07
CA PHE A 212 18.70 13.27 6.22
C PHE A 212 20.01 14.02 6.47
N THR A 213 21.03 13.29 6.90
CA THR A 213 22.35 13.86 7.26
C THR A 213 23.37 13.79 6.12
N THR A 214 23.20 12.86 5.18
CA THR A 214 24.12 12.64 4.06
C THR A 214 23.81 13.49 2.83
N TYR A 215 22.56 13.91 2.66
CA TYR A 215 22.11 14.76 1.57
C TYR A 215 20.84 15.50 1.97
N PRO A 216 20.58 16.72 1.46
CA PRO A 216 19.31 17.38 1.68
C PRO A 216 18.20 16.68 0.88
N ARG A 217 17.06 16.41 1.53
CA ARG A 217 15.85 15.91 0.85
C ARG A 217 15.10 17.13 0.31
N ASN A 218 15.25 17.38 -0.99
CA ASN A 218 14.60 18.50 -1.65
C ASN A 218 13.20 18.11 -2.15
N ALA A 219 12.29 19.09 -2.21
CA ALA A 219 10.95 18.90 -2.73
C ALA A 219 11.02 18.48 -4.22
N PRO A 220 10.31 17.43 -4.63
CA PRO A 220 10.43 16.88 -5.97
C PRO A 220 9.68 17.72 -7.00
N GLU A 221 9.91 17.41 -8.28
CA GLU A 221 8.95 17.73 -9.34
C GLU A 221 7.70 16.86 -9.16
N THR A 222 6.52 17.40 -9.49
CA THR A 222 5.29 16.61 -9.49
C THR A 222 5.07 15.93 -10.83
N ARG A 223 4.45 14.74 -10.79
CA ARG A 223 4.06 13.98 -11.98
C ARG A 223 2.74 14.50 -12.52
N VAL A 224 2.67 14.70 -13.83
CA VAL A 224 1.49 15.24 -14.53
C VAL A 224 1.27 14.59 -15.89
N GLY A 225 0.04 14.69 -16.38
CA GLY A 225 -0.33 14.29 -17.74
C GLY A 225 -0.61 12.80 -17.87
N LEU A 226 -1.40 12.46 -18.89
CA LEU A 226 -1.51 11.10 -19.41
C LEU A 226 -0.47 10.91 -20.53
N SER A 227 0.39 9.91 -20.41
CA SER A 227 1.37 9.57 -21.43
C SER A 227 0.67 9.00 -22.68
N PRO A 228 1.32 9.03 -23.86
CA PRO A 228 0.79 8.38 -25.05
C PRO A 228 0.55 6.87 -24.90
N SER A 229 1.27 6.23 -23.96
CA SER A 229 1.12 4.82 -23.59
C SER A 229 0.01 4.56 -22.56
N GLY A 230 -0.72 5.58 -22.13
CA GLY A 230 -1.84 5.46 -21.18
C GLY A 230 -1.43 5.43 -19.70
N PHE A 231 -0.17 5.66 -19.36
CA PHE A 231 0.26 5.84 -17.97
C PHE A 231 -0.02 7.26 -17.52
N GLN A 232 -0.50 7.45 -16.28
CA GLN A 232 -0.82 8.79 -15.74
C GLN A 232 0.42 9.54 -15.25
N CYS A 233 1.42 9.62 -16.12
CA CYS A 233 2.61 10.43 -15.96
C CYS A 233 3.20 10.68 -17.35
N ALA A 234 2.79 11.77 -18.00
CA ALA A 234 3.39 12.21 -19.26
C ALA A 234 4.73 12.90 -19.04
N SER A 235 4.85 13.69 -17.96
CA SER A 235 6.07 14.39 -17.59
C SER A 235 6.16 14.65 -16.08
N LYS A 236 7.32 15.13 -15.65
CA LYS A 236 7.54 15.73 -14.33
C LYS A 236 7.71 17.23 -14.51
N GLN A 237 7.08 18.02 -13.64
CA GLN A 237 7.13 19.47 -13.72
C GLN A 237 7.41 20.09 -12.34
N PRO A 238 8.19 21.19 -12.29
CA PRO A 238 8.40 21.93 -11.06
C PRO A 238 7.11 22.58 -10.59
N THR A 239 6.93 22.69 -9.28
CA THR A 239 5.74 23.28 -8.68
C THR A 239 6.04 23.98 -7.35
N LEU A 240 5.05 24.70 -6.84
CA LEU A 240 5.01 25.16 -5.46
C LEU A 240 4.17 24.17 -4.66
N TRP A 241 4.79 23.51 -3.71
CA TRP A 241 4.12 22.61 -2.77
C TRP A 241 3.61 23.42 -1.58
N THR A 242 2.37 23.20 -1.18
CA THR A 242 1.78 23.79 0.03
C THR A 242 1.39 22.69 1.01
N LEU A 243 1.80 22.81 2.27
CA LEU A 243 1.48 21.83 3.30
C LEU A 243 -0.04 21.71 3.47
N VAL A 244 -0.51 20.48 3.64
CA VAL A 244 -1.88 20.15 3.98
C VAL A 244 -1.95 19.83 5.47
N GLU A 245 -2.92 20.41 6.15
CA GLU A 245 -3.16 20.15 7.57
C GLU A 245 -4.60 19.71 7.80
N ARG A 246 -4.78 18.77 8.74
CA ARG A 246 -6.09 18.46 9.29
C ARG A 246 -6.62 19.68 10.05
N ILE A 247 -7.91 19.95 9.92
CA ILE A 247 -8.60 20.95 10.74
C ILE A 247 -9.22 20.20 11.93
N PRO A 248 -8.76 20.44 13.18
CA PRO A 248 -9.25 19.69 14.33
C PRO A 248 -10.76 19.79 14.51
N GLY A 249 -11.43 18.64 14.59
CA GLY A 249 -12.89 18.55 14.78
C GLY A 249 -13.72 18.80 13.51
N GLU A 250 -13.12 19.22 12.41
CA GLU A 250 -13.82 19.33 11.13
C GLU A 250 -13.84 17.97 10.44
N THR A 251 -15.01 17.63 9.92
CA THR A 251 -15.21 16.43 9.14
C THR A 251 -15.99 16.78 7.90
N VAL A 252 -15.62 16.17 6.77
CA VAL A 252 -16.41 16.27 5.55
C VAL A 252 -17.26 15.01 5.40
N PRO A 253 -18.50 15.14 4.89
CA PRO A 253 -19.35 13.99 4.61
C PRO A 253 -18.60 12.95 3.80
N PHE A 254 -18.91 11.67 4.04
CA PHE A 254 -18.30 10.54 3.35
C PHE A 254 -18.25 10.75 1.82
N GLU A 255 -19.33 11.31 1.30
CA GLU A 255 -19.61 11.64 -0.09
C GLU A 255 -18.62 12.64 -0.70
N GLU A 256 -18.28 13.67 0.06
CA GLU A 256 -17.39 14.74 -0.37
C GLU A 256 -15.92 14.31 -0.28
N GLY A 257 -15.57 13.44 0.68
CA GLY A 257 -14.19 12.99 0.87
C GLY A 257 -13.70 11.97 -0.14
N LEU A 258 -14.62 11.23 -0.79
CA LEU A 258 -14.31 10.47 -2.00
C LEU A 258 -13.97 11.42 -3.17
N GLY A 259 -14.59 12.59 -3.23
CA GLY A 259 -14.63 13.44 -4.42
C GLY A 259 -15.56 12.87 -5.50
N PRO A 260 -15.64 13.48 -6.70
CA PRO A 260 -16.48 13.01 -7.82
C PRO A 260 -15.86 11.77 -8.49
N LEU A 261 -15.66 10.69 -7.72
CA LEU A 261 -15.16 9.43 -8.26
C LEU A 261 -16.33 8.69 -8.94
N PRO A 262 -16.12 8.07 -10.11
CA PRO A 262 -16.90 6.89 -10.43
C PRO A 262 -16.60 5.85 -9.35
N VAL A 263 -17.63 5.49 -8.58
CA VAL A 263 -17.49 4.52 -7.50
C VAL A 263 -17.15 3.16 -8.13
N PRO A 264 -15.97 2.57 -7.82
CA PRO A 264 -15.53 1.35 -8.48
C PRO A 264 -16.48 0.19 -8.15
N PRO A 265 -16.67 -0.78 -9.07
CA PRO A 265 -17.49 -1.95 -8.80
C PRO A 265 -16.93 -2.75 -7.61
N VAL A 266 -17.81 -3.25 -6.74
CA VAL A 266 -17.44 -3.97 -5.53
C VAL A 266 -17.90 -5.43 -5.62
N TYR A 267 -17.05 -6.37 -5.24
CA TYR A 267 -17.42 -7.79 -5.24
C TYR A 267 -18.48 -8.10 -4.16
N ALA A 268 -19.40 -9.01 -4.48
CA ALA A 268 -20.25 -9.61 -3.46
C ALA A 268 -19.41 -10.25 -2.33
N GLY A 269 -19.92 -10.19 -1.11
CA GLY A 269 -19.22 -10.58 0.11
C GLY A 269 -18.32 -9.49 0.71
N GLN A 270 -18.07 -8.39 -0.02
CA GLN A 270 -17.37 -7.22 0.52
C GLN A 270 -18.35 -6.22 1.15
N PRO A 271 -17.94 -5.46 2.18
CA PRO A 271 -18.76 -4.41 2.76
C PRO A 271 -18.98 -3.27 1.77
N CYS A 272 -20.20 -2.73 1.78
CA CYS A 272 -20.59 -1.59 0.99
C CYS A 272 -19.76 -0.37 1.40
N PRO A 273 -18.96 0.23 0.48
CA PRO A 273 -18.08 1.32 0.85
C PRO A 273 -18.86 2.62 1.11
N ARG A 274 -20.05 2.77 0.52
CA ARG A 274 -20.88 3.98 0.56
C ARG A 274 -22.37 3.66 0.58
N ALA A 275 -23.10 4.27 1.51
CA ALA A 275 -24.56 4.19 1.49
C ALA A 275 -25.14 4.79 0.20
N GLY A 276 -26.12 4.13 -0.41
CA GLY A 276 -26.76 4.58 -1.64
C GLY A 276 -27.33 3.43 -2.46
N PHE A 277 -27.84 3.74 -3.65
CA PHE A 277 -28.33 2.76 -4.60
C PHE A 277 -27.20 2.09 -5.36
N TRP A 278 -27.22 0.76 -5.33
CA TRP A 278 -26.32 -0.09 -6.09
C TRP A 278 -27.15 -1.13 -6.84
N PHE A 279 -26.63 -1.59 -7.97
CA PHE A 279 -27.24 -2.67 -8.75
C PHE A 279 -26.17 -3.68 -9.17
N THR A 280 -26.60 -4.85 -9.60
CA THR A 280 -25.71 -5.85 -10.19
C THR A 280 -26.26 -6.37 -11.51
N LEU A 281 -25.38 -6.50 -12.50
CA LEU A 281 -25.74 -7.13 -13.78
C LEU A 281 -26.03 -8.63 -13.64
N ALA A 282 -25.76 -9.22 -12.47
CA ALA A 282 -26.02 -10.62 -12.20
C ALA A 282 -27.51 -10.95 -12.01
N GLN A 283 -28.37 -9.96 -11.76
CA GLN A 283 -29.81 -10.13 -11.53
C GLN A 283 -30.60 -8.94 -12.06
N HIS A 284 -31.73 -9.22 -12.71
CA HIS A 284 -32.70 -8.20 -13.15
C HIS A 284 -33.36 -7.53 -11.94
N ASP A 285 -33.61 -6.22 -12.02
CA ASP A 285 -34.17 -5.41 -10.92
C ASP A 285 -33.44 -5.57 -9.58
N SER A 286 -32.11 -5.70 -9.65
CA SER A 286 -31.27 -5.85 -8.46
C SER A 286 -30.95 -4.53 -7.76
N ARG A 287 -31.35 -3.39 -8.35
CA ARG A 287 -31.14 -2.05 -7.80
C ARG A 287 -31.75 -1.97 -6.41
N ARG A 288 -30.94 -1.68 -5.41
CA ARG A 288 -31.41 -1.47 -4.05
C ARG A 288 -30.48 -0.55 -3.28
N HIS A 289 -31.03 0.08 -2.25
CA HIS A 289 -30.26 0.92 -1.35
C HIS A 289 -29.50 0.06 -0.34
N PHE A 290 -28.20 0.31 -0.19
CA PHE A 290 -27.34 -0.30 0.81
C PHE A 290 -26.93 0.73 1.85
N GLN A 291 -26.74 0.30 3.10
CA GLN A 291 -26.06 1.12 4.10
C GLN A 291 -24.55 0.91 4.03
N GLN A 292 -23.77 1.91 4.43
CA GLN A 292 -22.33 1.76 4.54
C GLN A 292 -21.99 0.61 5.51
N GLY A 293 -21.06 -0.25 5.12
CA GLY A 293 -20.68 -1.45 5.87
C GLY A 293 -21.61 -2.64 5.69
N GLU A 294 -22.76 -2.49 5.05
CA GLU A 294 -23.65 -3.61 4.70
C GLU A 294 -22.94 -4.55 3.71
N ILE A 295 -22.97 -5.86 3.95
CA ILE A 295 -22.30 -6.82 3.06
C ILE A 295 -23.10 -6.98 1.76
N PHE A 296 -22.44 -6.76 0.63
CA PHE A 296 -23.05 -7.03 -0.68
C PHE A 296 -23.40 -8.52 -0.80
N PRO A 297 -24.66 -8.87 -1.11
CA PRO A 297 -25.06 -10.26 -1.16
C PRO A 297 -24.51 -10.91 -2.43
N GLU A 298 -24.25 -12.22 -2.34
CA GLU A 298 -24.17 -13.04 -3.54
C GLU A 298 -25.56 -13.19 -4.17
N VAL A 299 -25.57 -13.25 -5.50
CA VAL A 299 -26.75 -13.60 -6.29
C VAL A 299 -26.56 -15.03 -6.80
N PRO A 300 -27.52 -15.95 -6.55
CA PRO A 300 -27.49 -17.30 -7.11
C PRO A 300 -27.52 -17.25 -8.65
N ARG A 301 -26.46 -17.76 -9.30
CA ARG A 301 -26.28 -17.66 -10.76
C ARG A 301 -26.48 -18.97 -11.54
N GLY A 302 -27.14 -19.95 -10.93
CA GLY A 302 -27.33 -21.27 -11.55
C GLY A 302 -25.99 -21.87 -12.01
N LEU A 303 -25.86 -22.17 -13.30
CA LEU A 303 -24.66 -22.78 -13.91
C LEU A 303 -23.58 -21.77 -14.38
N ALA A 304 -23.82 -20.45 -14.24
CA ALA A 304 -22.87 -19.44 -14.74
C ALA A 304 -21.66 -19.27 -13.80
N LYS A 305 -20.45 -19.34 -14.37
CA LYS A 305 -19.17 -19.13 -13.67
C LYS A 305 -18.76 -17.65 -13.73
N GLY A 306 -18.40 -17.05 -12.60
CA GLY A 306 -17.90 -15.66 -12.48
C GLY A 306 -18.06 -15.12 -11.05
N HIS A 307 -17.64 -13.87 -10.78
CA HIS A 307 -17.90 -13.17 -9.51
C HIS A 307 -19.07 -12.18 -9.66
N VAL A 308 -19.85 -11.92 -8.60
CA VAL A 308 -20.91 -10.89 -8.63
C VAL A 308 -20.23 -9.56 -8.32
N LEU A 309 -20.45 -8.58 -9.19
CA LEU A 309 -20.03 -7.20 -8.97
C LEU A 309 -21.26 -6.32 -8.76
N TRP A 310 -21.23 -5.54 -7.70
CA TRP A 310 -22.16 -4.47 -7.40
C TRP A 310 -21.61 -3.16 -7.95
N LEU A 311 -22.42 -2.47 -8.72
CA LEU A 311 -22.13 -1.23 -9.44
C LEU A 311 -22.92 -0.10 -8.77
N TRP A 312 -22.26 1.05 -8.59
CA TRP A 312 -22.93 2.25 -8.12
C TRP A 312 -23.90 2.74 -9.18
N ASP A 313 -25.11 3.09 -8.74
CA ASP A 313 -26.06 3.76 -9.59
C ASP A 313 -25.79 5.26 -9.58
N GLU A 314 -25.64 5.91 -10.74
CA GLU A 314 -25.51 7.37 -10.77
C GLU A 314 -26.84 8.05 -10.41
N GLU A 315 -27.97 7.37 -10.61
CA GLU A 315 -29.29 7.80 -10.17
C GLU A 315 -29.52 7.33 -8.73
N GLN A 316 -29.53 8.28 -7.78
CA GLN A 316 -29.67 8.01 -6.35
C GLN A 316 -31.06 8.31 -5.78
N ASP A 317 -31.99 8.76 -6.63
CA ASP A 317 -33.37 9.00 -6.24
C ASP A 317 -34.18 7.70 -6.29
N GLY A 318 -35.15 7.55 -5.40
CA GLY A 318 -36.05 6.39 -5.38
C GLY A 318 -36.87 6.31 -6.67
N ALA A 319 -37.04 5.10 -7.20
CA ALA A 319 -38.02 4.84 -8.27
C ALA A 319 -39.45 4.91 -7.71
#